data_AF-A0A2V5VMW5-F1
#
_entry.id   AF-A0A2V5VMW5-F1
#
_cell.length_a   1.000
_cell.length_b   1.000
_cell.length_c   1.000
_cell.angle_alpha   90.00
_cell.angle_beta   90.00
_cell.angle_gamma   90.00
#
_symmetry.space_group_name_H-M   'P 1'
#
loop_
_entity.id
_entity.type
_entity.pdbx_description
1 polymer ?
#
loop_
_entity_poly.entity_id
_entity_poly.type
_entity_poly.pdbx_seq_one_letter_code
_entity_poly.pdbx_strand_id
1 'polypeptide(L)'
;MKETPGQSALAIDKSAAALGLDEFSLLSRIQAGEIKVARATSGEMVIPESELERLAGGPVSAQSVEGGAILPDECLGIERRHGGLKQNGELVLPYKVSGCRLSEGEINGYRAASSAIAGQLESIKDFKRQLTRSDQVPESCDFEINTPEIGRWEVRSALLNLNHGEILLCQRGNAFAVIERFDEDSPYAQANGNAQILLQGNDAYQLTAEFKANAGLTLEFMASNLTAKAQKIVWEQFPEHRFGRIVETISERCGQAVANEEMISQKVTHSIGRSIGV
;
A
#
# COMPACT_ATOMS: atom_id res chain seq x y z
N MET A 1 -20.74 -0.29 9.73
CA MET A 1 -21.69 0.84 9.58
C MET A 1 -21.99 1.00 8.10
N LYS A 2 -23.26 1.04 7.71
CA LYS A 2 -23.70 1.33 6.34
C LYS A 2 -23.48 2.82 6.05
N GLU A 3 -23.08 3.15 4.83
CA GLU A 3 -23.00 4.53 4.33
C GLU A 3 -24.30 5.28 4.64
N THR A 4 -24.17 6.44 5.26
CA THR A 4 -25.29 7.35 5.50
C THR A 4 -25.29 8.33 4.33
N PRO A 5 -26.40 8.52 3.60
CA PRO A 5 -26.43 9.40 2.44
C PRO A 5 -26.23 10.84 2.92
N GLY A 6 -25.06 11.42 2.63
CA GLY A 6 -24.71 12.80 2.97
C GLY A 6 -23.30 13.04 3.53
N GLN A 7 -22.53 12.00 3.87
CA GLN A 7 -21.12 12.16 4.22
C GLN A 7 -20.25 11.81 3.01
N SER A 8 -19.69 12.85 2.39
CA SER A 8 -18.55 12.75 1.48
C SER A 8 -17.42 11.99 2.19
N ALA A 9 -16.89 10.96 1.52
CA ALA A 9 -15.75 10.19 1.99
C ALA A 9 -14.76 10.03 0.83
N LEU A 10 -13.47 10.08 1.16
CA LEU A 10 -12.40 9.96 0.17
C LEU A 10 -11.68 8.63 0.31
N ALA A 11 -11.25 8.06 -0.80
CA ALA A 11 -10.35 6.91 -0.79
C ALA A 11 -9.01 7.27 -0.13
N ILE A 12 -8.27 6.25 0.30
CA ILE A 12 -7.01 6.40 1.04
C ILE A 12 -5.97 7.22 0.27
N ASP A 13 -5.81 6.99 -1.02
CA ASP A 13 -4.87 7.73 -1.88
C ASP A 13 -5.16 9.23 -1.92
N LYS A 14 -6.43 9.59 -2.12
CA LYS A 14 -6.89 10.98 -2.10
C LYS A 14 -6.77 11.61 -0.72
N SER A 15 -7.05 10.84 0.31
CA SER A 15 -6.94 11.29 1.71
C SER A 15 -5.49 11.56 2.09
N ALA A 16 -4.58 10.67 1.73
CA ALA A 16 -3.14 10.81 1.96
C ALA A 16 -2.60 12.05 1.24
N ALA A 17 -2.92 12.20 -0.05
CA ALA A 17 -2.54 13.37 -0.83
C ALA A 17 -3.08 14.68 -0.24
N ALA A 18 -4.34 14.69 0.21
CA ALA A 18 -4.96 15.88 0.76
C ALA A 18 -4.42 16.27 2.16
N LEU A 19 -3.89 15.30 2.90
CA LEU A 19 -3.21 15.52 4.19
C LEU A 19 -1.71 15.81 4.03
N GLY A 20 -1.14 15.61 2.85
CA GLY A 20 0.31 15.63 2.62
C GLY A 20 1.04 14.53 3.36
N LEU A 21 0.41 13.35 3.48
CA LEU A 21 0.97 12.15 4.11
C LEU A 21 1.20 11.06 3.07
N ASP A 22 2.08 10.11 3.41
CA ASP A 22 2.17 8.85 2.67
C ASP A 22 1.01 7.92 3.04
N GLU A 23 0.55 7.08 2.10
CA GLU A 23 -0.50 6.10 2.35
C GLU A 23 -0.11 5.12 3.46
N PHE A 24 1.18 4.79 3.58
CA PHE A 24 1.69 3.97 4.67
C PHE A 24 1.39 4.59 6.04
N SER A 25 1.71 5.88 6.21
CA SER A 25 1.49 6.66 7.43
C SER A 25 0.01 6.76 7.79
N LEU A 26 -0.83 6.93 6.78
CA LEU A 26 -2.27 7.02 6.99
C LEU A 26 -2.85 5.67 7.43
N LEU A 27 -2.43 4.58 6.78
CA LEU A 27 -2.92 3.24 7.07
C LEU A 27 -2.39 2.68 8.39
N SER A 28 -1.16 2.99 8.79
CA SER A 28 -0.62 2.60 10.10
C SER A 28 -1.46 3.19 11.24
N ARG A 29 -1.86 4.46 11.13
CA ARG A 29 -2.74 5.14 12.10
C ARG A 29 -4.16 4.58 12.10
N ILE A 30 -4.67 4.18 10.94
CA ILE A 30 -5.97 3.48 10.86
C ILE A 30 -5.89 2.14 11.60
N GLN A 31 -4.81 1.37 11.43
CA GLN A 31 -4.61 0.10 12.15
C GLN A 31 -4.45 0.29 13.66
N ALA A 32 -3.79 1.37 14.08
CA ALA A 32 -3.68 1.76 15.49
C ALA A 32 -5.01 2.26 16.09
N GLY A 33 -6.04 2.47 15.27
CA GLY A 33 -7.36 2.95 15.70
C GLY A 33 -7.43 4.46 15.94
N GLU A 34 -6.43 5.22 15.47
CA GLU A 34 -6.34 6.68 15.63
C GLU A 34 -7.25 7.44 14.66
N ILE A 35 -7.59 6.80 13.53
CA ILE A 35 -8.36 7.41 12.44
C ILE A 35 -9.62 6.59 12.19
N LYS A 36 -10.77 7.28 12.19
CA LYS A 36 -12.05 6.65 11.85
C LYS A 36 -12.18 6.44 10.36
N VAL A 37 -12.48 5.21 9.96
CA VAL A 37 -12.67 4.84 8.55
C VAL A 37 -14.00 4.14 8.33
N ALA A 38 -14.47 4.20 7.10
CA ALA A 38 -15.54 3.37 6.58
C ALA A 38 -15.00 2.46 5.47
N ARG A 39 -15.82 1.49 5.07
CA ARG A 39 -15.57 0.69 3.86
C ARG A 39 -16.67 1.00 2.86
N ALA A 40 -16.25 1.32 1.64
CA ALA A 40 -17.14 1.38 0.50
C ALA A 40 -17.71 -0.02 0.22
N THR A 41 -18.75 -0.09 -0.61
CA THR A 41 -19.38 -1.35 -1.04
C THR A 41 -18.40 -2.30 -1.75
N SER A 42 -17.37 -1.76 -2.40
CA SER A 42 -16.26 -2.52 -2.99
C SER A 42 -15.29 -3.13 -1.98
N GLY A 43 -15.37 -2.75 -0.70
CA GLY A 43 -14.41 -3.10 0.34
C GLY A 43 -13.23 -2.11 0.47
N GLU A 44 -13.09 -1.18 -0.48
CA GLU A 44 -12.09 -0.10 -0.44
C GLU A 44 -12.30 0.75 0.82
N MET A 45 -11.22 1.09 1.51
CA MET A 45 -11.30 1.97 2.67
C MET A 45 -11.46 3.42 2.25
N VAL A 46 -12.32 4.11 2.97
CA VAL A 46 -12.59 5.53 2.77
C VAL A 46 -12.59 6.26 4.11
N ILE A 47 -12.11 7.49 4.09
CA ILE A 47 -12.09 8.37 5.27
C ILE A 47 -13.20 9.41 5.09
N PRO A 48 -14.13 9.55 6.06
CA PRO A 48 -15.12 10.62 6.03
C PRO A 48 -14.45 12.00 6.00
N GLU A 49 -14.99 12.93 5.21
CA GLU A 49 -14.43 14.28 5.06
C GLU A 49 -14.29 14.99 6.42
N SER A 50 -15.27 14.86 7.32
CA SER A 50 -15.18 15.42 8.67
C SER A 50 -13.99 14.91 9.49
N GLU A 51 -13.56 13.66 9.24
CA GLU A 51 -12.38 13.10 9.89
C GLU A 51 -11.10 13.65 9.24
N LEU A 52 -11.10 13.87 7.92
CA LEU A 52 -9.98 14.53 7.23
C LEU A 52 -9.81 15.98 7.69
N GLU A 53 -10.90 16.74 7.80
CA GLU A 53 -10.87 18.11 8.30
C GLU A 53 -10.35 18.19 9.73
N ARG A 54 -10.72 17.21 10.57
CA ARG A 54 -10.18 17.08 11.93
C ARG A 54 -8.66 16.86 11.90
N LEU A 55 -8.16 16.03 11.00
CA LEU A 55 -6.74 15.72 10.88
C LEU A 55 -5.94 16.88 10.27
N ALA A 56 -6.51 17.62 9.33
CA ALA A 56 -5.87 18.77 8.68
C ALA A 56 -6.02 20.08 9.46
N GLY A 57 -6.82 20.11 10.53
CA GLY A 57 -7.12 21.33 11.28
C GLY A 57 -7.98 22.36 10.53
N GLY A 58 -8.66 21.96 9.45
CA GLY A 58 -9.45 22.86 8.60
C GLY A 58 -10.05 22.17 7.37
N PRO A 59 -10.77 22.91 6.50
CA PRO A 59 -11.38 22.37 5.29
C PRO A 59 -10.33 21.79 4.34
N VAL A 60 -10.59 20.60 3.83
CA VAL A 60 -9.66 19.89 2.94
C VAL A 60 -10.20 19.89 1.52
N SER A 61 -9.45 20.47 0.58
CA SER A 61 -9.79 20.35 -0.85
C SER A 61 -9.18 19.09 -1.43
N ALA A 62 -10.03 18.12 -1.77
CA ALA A 62 -9.59 16.94 -2.51
C ALA A 62 -9.13 17.35 -3.92
N GLN A 63 -7.85 17.16 -4.25
CA GLN A 63 -7.41 17.28 -5.62
C GLN A 63 -7.98 16.11 -6.45
N SER A 64 -8.52 16.42 -7.63
CA SER A 64 -8.93 15.41 -8.59
C SER A 64 -7.68 14.77 -9.19
N VAL A 65 -7.27 13.62 -8.67
CA VAL A 65 -6.31 12.77 -9.38
C VAL A 65 -7.04 12.22 -10.60
N GLU A 66 -6.67 12.71 -11.79
CA GLU A 66 -7.15 12.17 -13.07
C GLU A 66 -6.84 10.68 -13.14
N GLY A 67 -7.75 9.92 -13.74
CA GLY A 67 -7.55 8.48 -13.94
C GLY A 67 -6.24 8.24 -14.69
N GLY A 68 -5.29 7.58 -14.01
CA GLY A 68 -3.96 7.34 -14.53
C GLY A 68 -4.00 6.65 -15.90
N ALA A 69 -3.06 7.01 -16.77
CA ALA A 69 -2.92 6.40 -18.07
C ALA A 69 -2.78 4.86 -17.93
N ILE A 70 -3.44 4.12 -18.83
CA ILE A 70 -3.29 2.67 -18.90
C ILE A 70 -1.82 2.36 -19.23
N LEU A 71 -1.18 1.55 -18.39
CA LEU A 71 0.22 1.18 -18.56
C LEU A 71 0.40 0.17 -19.71
N PRO A 72 1.58 0.13 -20.35
CA PRO A 72 1.91 -0.89 -21.35
C PRO A 72 1.80 -2.32 -20.81
N ASP A 73 1.50 -3.27 -21.70
CA ASP A 73 1.30 -4.69 -21.37
C ASP A 73 2.51 -5.28 -20.62
N GLU A 74 3.73 -4.84 -20.96
CA GLU A 74 4.98 -5.29 -20.35
C GLU A 74 5.08 -4.90 -18.87
N CYS A 75 4.69 -3.66 -18.53
CA CYS A 75 4.66 -3.17 -17.14
C CYS A 75 3.63 -3.91 -16.28
N LEU A 76 2.61 -4.48 -16.93
CA LEU A 76 1.52 -5.20 -16.28
C LEU A 76 1.73 -6.72 -16.25
N GLY A 77 2.84 -7.23 -16.81
CA GLY A 77 3.14 -8.66 -16.87
C GLY A 77 2.21 -9.44 -17.81
N ILE A 78 1.71 -8.79 -18.87
CA ILE A 78 0.79 -9.37 -19.84
C ILE A 78 1.57 -9.97 -21.00
N GLU A 79 1.39 -11.28 -21.21
CA GLU A 79 1.97 -12.01 -22.34
C GLU A 79 0.90 -12.22 -23.43
N ARG A 80 1.19 -11.79 -24.67
CA ARG A 80 0.34 -12.09 -25.84
C ARG A 80 0.75 -13.40 -26.49
N ARG A 81 -0.20 -14.32 -26.66
CA ARG A 81 0.05 -15.58 -27.35
C ARG A 81 -0.09 -15.43 -28.86
N HIS A 82 0.90 -15.96 -29.56
CA HIS A 82 0.88 -16.09 -31.01
C HIS A 82 0.65 -17.58 -31.34
N GLY A 83 -0.61 -17.97 -31.56
CA GLY A 83 -1.02 -19.35 -31.86
C GLY A 83 -1.87 -20.02 -30.78
N GLY A 84 -2.80 -20.91 -31.19
CA GLY A 84 -3.77 -21.55 -30.29
C GLY A 84 -5.14 -21.81 -30.92
N LEU A 85 -6.06 -22.34 -30.10
CA LEU A 85 -7.46 -22.60 -30.49
C LEU A 85 -8.11 -21.30 -30.95
N LYS A 86 -8.72 -21.32 -32.14
CA LYS A 86 -9.48 -20.21 -32.69
C LYS A 86 -10.96 -20.54 -32.65
N GLN A 87 -11.78 -19.58 -32.22
CA GLN A 87 -13.24 -19.64 -32.34
C GLN A 87 -13.67 -18.46 -33.21
N ASN A 88 -14.40 -18.72 -34.29
CA ASN A 88 -14.78 -17.72 -35.29
C ASN A 88 -13.60 -16.93 -35.89
N GLY A 89 -12.41 -17.55 -35.97
CA GLY A 89 -11.20 -16.91 -36.52
C GLY A 89 -10.38 -16.12 -35.50
N GLU A 90 -10.92 -15.85 -34.31
CA GLU A 90 -10.24 -15.16 -33.20
C GLU A 90 -9.62 -16.15 -32.22
N LEU A 91 -8.49 -15.79 -31.62
CA LEU A 91 -7.81 -16.65 -30.66
C LEU A 91 -8.60 -16.70 -29.34
N VAL A 92 -8.88 -17.90 -28.85
CA VAL A 92 -9.53 -18.09 -27.55
C VAL A 92 -8.53 -17.83 -26.43
N LEU A 93 -8.84 -16.86 -25.55
CA LEU A 93 -8.02 -16.41 -24.42
C LEU A 93 -6.56 -16.07 -24.82
N PRO A 94 -6.35 -14.99 -25.60
CA PRO A 94 -5.04 -14.65 -26.16
C PRO A 94 -4.01 -14.15 -25.15
N TYR A 95 -4.45 -13.76 -23.96
CA TYR A 95 -3.59 -13.15 -22.96
C TYR A 95 -3.29 -14.11 -21.83
N LYS A 96 -2.06 -14.02 -21.31
CA LYS A 96 -1.63 -14.73 -20.12
C LYS A 96 -1.01 -13.74 -19.12
N VAL A 97 -1.40 -13.87 -17.86
CA VAL A 97 -0.88 -13.09 -16.73
C VAL A 97 -0.67 -14.05 -15.56
N SER A 98 0.56 -14.17 -15.04
CA SER A 98 0.89 -15.04 -13.90
C SER A 98 0.31 -16.47 -13.99
N GLY A 99 0.23 -17.03 -15.20
CA GLY A 99 -0.35 -18.35 -15.45
C GLY A 99 -1.86 -18.38 -15.69
N CYS A 100 -2.59 -17.33 -15.36
CA CYS A 100 -4.01 -17.15 -15.68
C CYS A 100 -4.18 -16.75 -17.16
N ARG A 101 -5.23 -17.26 -17.82
CA ARG A 101 -5.55 -16.95 -19.24
C ARG A 101 -6.82 -16.12 -19.33
N LEU A 102 -6.75 -15.04 -20.11
CA LEU A 102 -7.79 -14.02 -20.20
C LEU A 102 -8.22 -13.77 -21.66
N SER A 103 -9.52 -13.53 -21.84
CA SER A 103 -10.15 -13.04 -23.07
C SER A 103 -9.90 -11.55 -23.29
N GLU A 104 -10.36 -11.00 -24.42
CA GLU A 104 -10.23 -9.55 -24.66
C GLU A 104 -11.01 -8.68 -23.67
N GLY A 105 -12.23 -9.09 -23.31
CA GLY A 105 -12.99 -8.38 -22.29
C GLY A 105 -12.30 -8.42 -20.93
N GLU A 106 -11.79 -9.59 -20.55
CA GLU A 106 -11.13 -9.78 -19.25
C GLU A 106 -9.79 -9.04 -19.15
N ILE A 107 -8.99 -8.99 -20.23
CA ILE A 107 -7.70 -8.31 -20.19
C ILE A 107 -7.87 -6.79 -20.09
N ASN A 108 -8.93 -6.21 -20.67
CA ASN A 108 -9.17 -4.78 -20.56
C ASN A 108 -9.51 -4.37 -19.13
N GLY A 109 -10.32 -5.17 -18.43
CA GLY A 109 -10.57 -5.00 -17.00
C GLY A 109 -9.29 -5.16 -16.17
N TYR A 110 -8.47 -6.17 -16.48
CA TYR A 110 -7.17 -6.34 -15.83
C TYR A 110 -6.24 -5.14 -16.06
N ARG A 111 -6.14 -4.62 -17.30
CA ARG A 111 -5.32 -3.46 -17.64
C ARG A 111 -5.72 -2.22 -16.86
N ALA A 112 -7.02 -1.89 -16.86
CA ALA A 112 -7.53 -0.72 -16.16
C ALA A 112 -7.25 -0.81 -14.65
N ALA A 113 -7.63 -1.93 -14.02
CA ALA A 113 -7.47 -2.11 -12.59
C ALA A 113 -6.00 -2.20 -12.16
N SER A 114 -5.17 -2.94 -12.90
CA SER A 114 -3.75 -3.08 -12.58
C SER A 114 -2.98 -1.79 -12.79
N SER A 115 -3.30 -1.00 -13.83
CA SER A 115 -2.68 0.31 -14.05
C SER A 115 -2.99 1.28 -12.92
N ALA A 116 -4.25 1.28 -12.46
CA ALA A 116 -4.71 2.19 -11.41
C ALA A 116 -4.07 1.94 -10.03
N ILE A 117 -3.56 0.74 -9.77
CA ILE A 117 -2.88 0.40 -8.51
C ILE A 117 -1.36 0.25 -8.65
N ALA A 118 -0.82 0.35 -9.86
CA ALA A 118 0.57 -0.01 -10.15
C ALA A 118 1.58 0.80 -9.33
N GLY A 119 1.39 2.12 -9.24
CA GLY A 119 2.28 3.00 -8.47
C GLY A 119 2.33 2.60 -6.99
N GLN A 120 1.16 2.43 -6.38
CA GLN A 120 1.01 2.05 -4.97
C GLN A 120 1.59 0.65 -4.70
N LEU A 121 1.42 -0.28 -5.66
CA LEU A 121 1.99 -1.63 -5.56
C LEU A 121 3.53 -1.60 -5.61
N GLU A 122 4.13 -0.73 -6.44
CA GLU A 122 5.58 -0.55 -6.45
C GLU A 122 6.08 0.10 -5.15
N SER A 123 5.34 1.05 -4.57
CA SER A 123 5.65 1.60 -3.24
C SER A 123 5.67 0.52 -2.16
N ILE A 124 4.68 -0.38 -2.13
CA ILE A 124 4.66 -1.53 -1.19
C ILE A 124 5.93 -2.38 -1.33
N LYS A 125 6.34 -2.69 -2.57
CA LYS A 125 7.55 -3.49 -2.82
C LYS A 125 8.82 -2.77 -2.38
N ASP A 126 8.88 -1.45 -2.60
CA ASP A 126 10.01 -0.65 -2.16
C ASP A 126 10.09 -0.60 -0.64
N PHE A 127 8.98 -0.30 0.05
CA PHE A 127 8.92 -0.34 1.51
C PHE A 127 9.29 -1.71 2.07
N LYS A 128 8.79 -2.80 1.47
CA LYS A 128 9.17 -4.16 1.86
C LYS A 128 10.68 -4.37 1.77
N ARG A 129 11.30 -3.91 0.68
CA ARG A 129 12.75 -4.00 0.47
C ARG A 129 13.52 -3.15 1.48
N GLN A 130 13.03 -1.97 1.83
CA GLN A 130 13.64 -1.14 2.86
C GLN A 130 13.60 -1.83 4.23
N LEU A 131 12.47 -2.42 4.62
CA LEU A 131 12.31 -3.14 5.89
C LEU A 131 13.17 -4.41 6.00
N THR A 132 13.44 -5.07 4.87
CA THR A 132 14.29 -6.29 4.82
C THR A 132 15.77 -5.99 4.66
N ARG A 133 16.19 -4.74 4.38
CA ARG A 133 17.61 -4.38 4.41
C ARG A 133 18.16 -4.61 5.82
N SER A 134 19.30 -5.32 5.82
CA SER A 134 20.03 -5.88 6.97
C SER A 134 20.01 -5.00 8.23
N ASP A 135 19.96 -5.63 9.41
CA ASP A 135 19.93 -5.04 10.77
C ASP A 135 21.17 -4.20 11.16
N GLN A 136 21.98 -3.82 10.19
CA GLN A 136 22.97 -2.78 10.39
C GLN A 136 22.21 -1.47 10.51
N VAL A 137 22.09 -0.97 11.73
CA VAL A 137 21.73 0.43 12.01
C VAL A 137 22.56 1.28 11.04
N PRO A 138 21.93 1.97 10.06
CA PRO A 138 22.63 2.93 9.21
C PRO A 138 23.56 3.83 10.03
N GLU A 139 24.71 4.21 9.47
CA GLU A 139 25.63 5.13 10.14
C GLU A 139 24.88 6.37 10.63
N SER A 140 25.20 6.77 11.86
CA SER A 140 24.68 7.95 12.55
C SER A 140 24.60 9.11 11.57
N CYS A 141 23.39 9.54 11.24
CA CYS A 141 23.22 10.80 10.55
C CYS A 141 23.24 11.87 11.63
N ASP A 142 24.25 12.75 11.60
CA ASP A 142 24.45 13.81 12.60
C ASP A 142 23.38 14.93 12.48
N PHE A 143 22.12 14.57 12.66
CA PHE A 143 21.01 15.51 12.76
C PHE A 143 20.03 15.09 13.86
N GLU A 144 19.28 16.06 14.35
CA GLU A 144 18.41 15.92 15.50
C GLU A 144 16.99 16.29 15.12
N ILE A 145 16.03 15.62 15.73
CA ILE A 145 14.64 16.05 15.73
C ILE A 145 14.46 16.90 16.98
N ASN A 146 14.04 18.15 16.80
CA ASN A 146 13.77 19.06 17.90
C ASN A 146 12.48 19.81 17.64
N THR A 147 11.39 19.29 18.19
CA THR A 147 10.06 19.90 18.08
C THR A 147 9.52 20.21 19.48
N PRO A 148 8.64 21.21 19.63
CA PRO A 148 8.01 21.51 20.92
C PRO A 148 7.25 20.31 21.53
N GLU A 149 6.70 19.43 20.70
CA GLU A 149 5.80 18.35 21.10
C GLU A 149 6.56 17.14 21.67
N ILE A 150 7.69 16.77 21.06
CA ILE A 150 8.43 15.55 21.45
C ILE A 150 9.80 15.83 22.07
N GLY A 151 10.25 17.09 22.02
CA GLY A 151 11.54 17.55 22.49
C GLY A 151 12.69 17.13 21.57
N ARG A 152 13.92 17.19 22.10
CA ARG A 152 15.15 16.89 21.38
C ARG A 152 15.46 15.39 21.37
N TRP A 153 15.68 14.83 20.19
CA TRP A 153 16.07 13.44 19.95
C TRP A 153 17.18 13.36 18.89
N GLU A 154 18.20 12.56 19.15
CA GLU A 154 19.30 12.31 18.21
C GLU A 154 18.90 11.21 17.23
N VAL A 155 19.02 11.43 15.92
CA VAL A 155 18.69 10.42 14.92
C VAL A 155 19.83 9.41 14.83
N ARG A 156 19.48 8.13 14.92
CA ARG A 156 20.44 7.01 14.85
C ARG A 156 20.39 6.34 13.50
N SER A 157 19.20 6.21 12.92
CA SER A 157 19.03 5.66 11.58
C SER A 157 17.67 5.99 10.97
N ALA A 158 17.59 5.91 9.65
CA ALA A 158 16.33 5.82 8.93
C ALA A 158 15.85 4.36 8.86
N LEU A 159 14.62 4.11 9.32
CA LEU A 159 13.96 2.81 9.24
C LEU A 159 13.10 2.66 7.99
N LEU A 160 12.48 3.76 7.54
CA LEU A 160 11.67 3.79 6.34
C LEU A 160 11.63 5.19 5.74
N ASN A 161 11.95 5.33 4.45
CA ASN A 161 11.80 6.57 3.72
C ASN A 161 10.47 6.55 2.96
N LEU A 162 9.64 7.56 3.19
CA LEU A 162 8.32 7.74 2.59
C LEU A 162 8.39 8.86 1.56
N ASN A 163 7.39 8.97 0.68
CA ASN A 163 7.38 10.07 -0.31
C ASN A 163 7.20 11.45 0.36
N HIS A 164 6.49 11.49 1.48
CA HIS A 164 6.15 12.71 2.24
C HIS A 164 6.54 12.60 3.73
N GLY A 165 7.73 12.05 4.00
CA GLY A 165 8.23 11.92 5.36
C GLY A 165 9.23 10.79 5.53
N GLU A 166 9.66 10.57 6.76
CA GLU A 166 10.60 9.52 7.11
C GLU A 166 10.27 8.95 8.49
N ILE A 167 10.48 7.65 8.66
CA ILE A 167 10.41 6.98 9.96
C ILE A 167 11.82 6.66 10.41
N LEU A 168 12.17 7.17 11.58
CA LEU A 168 13.52 7.25 12.11
C LEU A 168 13.60 6.52 13.45
N LEU A 169 14.73 5.85 13.70
CA LEU A 169 15.12 5.42 15.04
C LEU A 169 15.92 6.55 15.68
N CYS A 170 15.50 6.98 16.86
CA CYS A 170 16.12 8.07 17.59
C CYS A 170 16.48 7.68 19.02
N GLN A 171 17.42 8.41 19.62
CA GLN A 171 17.91 8.20 20.97
C GLN A 171 17.85 9.49 21.79
N ARG A 172 17.55 9.36 23.09
CA ARG A 172 17.64 10.43 24.07
C ARG A 172 18.17 9.87 25.39
N GLY A 173 19.45 10.10 25.67
CA GLY A 173 20.13 9.46 26.79
C GLY A 173 20.13 7.93 26.61
N ASN A 174 19.46 7.21 27.53
CA ASN A 174 19.33 5.75 27.48
C ASN A 174 17.99 5.27 26.88
N ALA A 175 17.13 6.20 26.44
CA ALA A 175 15.85 5.87 25.82
C ALA A 175 15.95 5.89 24.30
N PHE A 176 15.18 5.04 23.63
CA PHE A 176 15.02 4.98 22.19
C PHE A 176 13.56 5.23 21.80
N ALA A 177 13.36 5.82 20.62
CA ALA A 177 12.04 6.04 20.05
C ALA A 177 12.06 5.79 18.54
N VAL A 178 10.94 5.28 18.01
CA VAL A 178 10.66 5.34 16.58
C VAL A 178 9.82 6.57 16.34
N ILE A 179 10.32 7.50 15.54
CA ILE A 179 9.70 8.80 15.30
C ILE A 179 9.43 8.92 13.82
N GLU A 180 8.19 9.24 13.47
CA GLU A 180 7.85 9.69 12.13
C GLU A 180 8.02 11.21 12.05
N ARG A 181 8.76 11.66 11.03
CA ARG A 181 8.89 13.06 10.65
C ARG A 181 8.07 13.30 9.39
N PHE A 182 7.22 14.32 9.43
CA PHE A 182 6.37 14.71 8.31
C PHE A 182 7.00 15.86 7.54
N ASP A 183 6.52 16.06 6.31
CA ASP A 183 6.75 17.31 5.58
C ASP A 183 6.11 18.48 6.35
N GLU A 184 6.90 19.50 6.70
CA GLU A 184 6.47 20.65 7.52
C GLU A 184 5.36 21.47 6.84
N ASP A 185 5.33 21.45 5.50
CA ASP A 185 4.33 22.17 4.70
C ASP A 185 3.04 21.34 4.52
N SER A 186 3.01 20.08 4.98
CA SER A 186 1.81 19.24 4.88
C SER A 186 0.68 19.78 5.77
N PRO A 187 -0.59 19.73 5.29
CA PRO A 187 -1.75 20.08 6.12
C PRO A 187 -1.80 19.31 7.44
N TYR A 188 -1.37 18.05 7.45
CA TYR A 188 -1.30 17.27 8.68
C TYR A 188 -0.26 17.82 9.66
N ALA A 189 0.96 18.12 9.21
CA ALA A 189 2.02 18.63 10.07
C ALA A 189 1.67 20.01 10.66
N GLN A 190 1.05 20.89 9.87
CA GLN A 190 0.62 22.21 10.33
C GLN A 190 -0.40 22.13 11.48
N ALA A 191 -1.24 21.09 11.50
CA ALA A 191 -2.25 20.90 12.54
C ALA A 191 -1.76 20.10 13.76
N ASN A 192 -0.84 19.14 13.56
CA ASN A 192 -0.48 18.15 14.59
C ASN A 192 0.99 18.20 15.04
N GLY A 193 1.82 19.04 14.41
CA GLY A 193 3.27 19.05 14.57
C GLY A 193 3.97 18.25 13.47
N ASN A 194 5.23 18.59 13.20
CA ASN A 194 6.05 17.98 12.13
C ASN A 194 6.73 16.66 12.51
N ALA A 195 6.51 16.15 13.73
CA ALA A 195 6.99 14.84 14.14
C ALA A 195 6.09 14.17 15.18
N GLN A 196 6.03 12.84 15.14
CA GLN A 196 5.26 12.02 16.08
C GLN A 196 6.07 10.80 16.53
N ILE A 197 6.08 10.54 17.83
CA ILE A 197 6.61 9.29 18.38
C ILE A 197 5.60 8.16 18.11
N LEU A 198 6.04 7.11 17.40
CA LEU A 198 5.25 5.93 17.11
C LEU A 198 5.44 4.84 18.18
N LEU A 199 6.69 4.61 18.62
CA LEU A 199 7.06 3.63 19.63
C LEU A 199 8.16 4.18 20.53
N GLN A 200 8.24 3.73 21.78
CA GLN A 200 9.33 4.02 22.71
C GLN A 200 9.80 2.78 23.45
N GLY A 201 11.09 2.72 23.76
CA GLY A 201 11.67 1.63 24.52
C GLY A 201 13.07 1.97 25.03
N ASN A 202 13.70 0.99 25.67
CA ASN A 202 15.06 1.13 26.21
C ASN A 202 16.08 0.26 25.44
N ASP A 203 15.63 -0.47 24.43
CA ASP A 203 16.45 -1.36 23.60
C ASP A 203 16.16 -1.08 22.13
N ALA A 204 17.18 -0.58 21.41
CA ALA A 204 17.07 -0.22 20.00
C ALA A 204 16.73 -1.42 19.09
N TYR A 205 17.26 -2.61 19.39
CA TYR A 205 17.04 -3.80 18.57
C TYR A 205 15.62 -4.31 18.74
N GLN A 206 15.13 -4.40 19.98
CA GLN A 206 13.74 -4.80 20.23
C GLN A 206 12.77 -3.81 19.61
N LEU A 207 13.01 -2.50 19.78
CA LEU A 207 12.15 -1.46 19.24
C LEU A 207 12.12 -1.47 17.70
N THR A 208 13.27 -1.71 17.06
CA THR A 208 13.34 -1.82 15.60
C THR A 208 12.63 -3.08 15.09
N ALA A 209 12.79 -4.21 15.79
CA ALA A 209 12.10 -5.46 15.43
C ALA A 209 10.59 -5.33 15.56
N GLU A 210 10.11 -4.68 16.63
CA GLU A 210 8.68 -4.38 16.84
C GLU A 210 8.14 -3.46 15.75
N PHE A 211 8.87 -2.39 15.40
CA PHE A 211 8.50 -1.53 14.28
C PHE A 211 8.41 -2.30 12.97
N LYS A 212 9.42 -3.11 12.62
CA LYS A 212 9.43 -3.91 11.38
C LYS A 212 8.24 -4.87 11.32
N ALA A 213 7.87 -5.49 12.44
CA ALA A 213 6.70 -6.37 12.51
C ALA A 213 5.40 -5.59 12.26
N ASN A 214 5.21 -4.45 12.92
CA ASN A 214 4.03 -3.60 12.73
C ASN A 214 3.95 -3.05 11.29
N ALA A 215 5.08 -2.58 10.75
CA ALA A 215 5.17 -2.11 9.37
C ALA A 215 4.83 -3.24 8.38
N GLY A 216 5.25 -4.48 8.64
CA GLY A 216 4.85 -5.64 7.85
C GLY A 216 3.34 -5.83 7.79
N LEU A 217 2.64 -5.71 8.92
CA LEU A 217 1.18 -5.75 8.99
C LEU A 217 0.54 -4.56 8.23
N THR A 218 1.15 -3.38 8.26
CA THR A 218 0.69 -2.23 7.47
C THR A 218 0.81 -2.50 5.97
N LEU A 219 1.90 -3.10 5.50
CA LEU A 219 2.05 -3.45 4.09
C LEU A 219 1.00 -4.48 3.62
N GLU A 220 0.73 -5.51 4.43
CA GLU A 220 -0.34 -6.47 4.13
C GLU A 220 -1.71 -5.79 4.03
N PHE A 221 -1.96 -4.83 4.90
CA PHE A 221 -3.20 -4.06 4.89
C PHE A 221 -3.32 -3.14 3.68
N MET A 222 -2.22 -2.50 3.27
CA MET A 222 -2.12 -1.75 2.01
C MET A 222 -2.46 -2.65 0.81
N ALA A 223 -1.84 -3.84 0.72
CA ALA A 223 -2.07 -4.79 -0.36
C ALA A 223 -3.54 -5.26 -0.44
N SER A 224 -4.17 -5.48 0.72
CA SER A 224 -5.59 -5.79 0.81
C SER A 224 -6.46 -4.62 0.30
N ASN A 225 -6.12 -3.38 0.66
CA ASN A 225 -6.83 -2.20 0.18
C ASN A 225 -6.69 -2.01 -1.34
N LEU A 226 -5.49 -2.22 -1.90
CA LEU A 226 -5.27 -2.17 -3.36
C LEU A 226 -6.09 -3.22 -4.11
N THR A 227 -6.23 -4.41 -3.53
CA THR A 227 -7.09 -5.46 -4.09
C THR A 227 -8.54 -4.98 -4.16
N ALA A 228 -9.05 -4.34 -3.09
CA ALA A 228 -10.41 -3.81 -3.07
C ALA A 228 -10.61 -2.63 -4.05
N LYS A 229 -9.62 -1.74 -4.18
CA LYS A 229 -9.60 -0.67 -5.20
C LYS A 229 -9.65 -1.24 -6.62
N ALA A 230 -8.85 -2.27 -6.90
CA ALA A 230 -8.88 -2.96 -8.19
C ALA A 230 -10.23 -3.65 -8.45
N GLN A 231 -10.78 -4.35 -7.46
CA GLN A 231 -12.11 -4.97 -7.54
C GLN A 231 -13.20 -3.95 -7.91
N LYS A 232 -13.19 -2.79 -7.25
CA LYS A 232 -14.10 -1.67 -7.55
C LYS A 232 -14.04 -1.27 -9.03
N ILE A 233 -12.84 -1.02 -9.56
CA ILE A 233 -12.65 -0.60 -10.95
C ILE A 233 -13.20 -1.65 -11.91
N VAL A 234 -12.89 -2.92 -11.66
CA VAL A 234 -13.38 -4.03 -12.48
C VAL A 234 -14.90 -4.11 -12.46
N TRP A 235 -15.53 -3.99 -11.27
CA TRP A 235 -16.99 -4.05 -11.15
C TRP A 235 -17.72 -2.85 -11.77
N GLU A 236 -17.22 -1.64 -11.55
CA GLU A 236 -17.88 -0.41 -12.00
C GLU A 236 -17.72 -0.19 -13.52
N GLN A 237 -16.54 -0.51 -14.07
CA GLN A 237 -16.23 -0.19 -15.48
C GLN A 237 -16.46 -1.35 -16.45
N PHE A 238 -16.55 -2.60 -15.96
CA PHE A 238 -16.64 -3.77 -16.82
C PHE A 238 -17.80 -4.74 -16.47
N PRO A 239 -19.01 -4.29 -16.07
CA PRO A 239 -20.07 -5.10 -15.42
C PRO A 239 -20.52 -6.39 -16.16
N GLU A 240 -20.21 -6.52 -17.45
CA GLU A 240 -20.60 -7.63 -18.32
C GLU A 240 -19.64 -8.85 -18.30
N HIS A 241 -18.57 -8.86 -17.48
CA HIS A 241 -17.51 -9.89 -17.54
C HIS A 241 -17.42 -10.79 -16.29
N ARG A 242 -16.82 -11.98 -16.43
CA ARG A 242 -16.57 -12.89 -15.29
C ARG A 242 -15.36 -12.40 -14.48
N PHE A 243 -15.62 -11.58 -13.47
CA PHE A 243 -14.57 -10.87 -12.70
C PHE A 243 -13.67 -11.72 -11.82
N GLY A 244 -14.15 -12.90 -11.42
CA GLY A 244 -13.46 -13.72 -10.41
C GLY A 244 -11.99 -13.97 -10.74
N ARG A 245 -11.67 -14.26 -12.02
CA ARG A 245 -10.29 -14.53 -12.47
C ARG A 245 -9.39 -13.31 -12.45
N ILE A 246 -9.92 -12.15 -12.85
CA ILE A 246 -9.18 -10.88 -12.85
C ILE A 246 -8.83 -10.52 -11.40
N VAL A 247 -9.83 -10.57 -10.53
CA VAL A 247 -9.69 -10.24 -9.12
C VAL A 247 -8.73 -11.20 -8.43
N GLU A 248 -8.82 -12.50 -8.67
CA GLU A 248 -7.90 -13.50 -8.13
C GLU A 248 -6.46 -13.23 -8.57
N THR A 249 -6.24 -12.94 -9.85
CA THR A 249 -4.90 -12.62 -10.39
C THR A 249 -4.31 -11.36 -9.75
N ILE A 250 -5.12 -10.30 -9.58
CA ILE A 250 -4.67 -9.06 -8.93
C ILE A 250 -4.41 -9.29 -7.44
N SER A 251 -5.29 -10.04 -6.75
CA SER A 251 -5.14 -10.39 -5.34
C SER A 251 -3.83 -11.16 -5.10
N GLU A 252 -3.51 -12.12 -5.97
CA GLU A 252 -2.26 -12.86 -5.91
C GLU A 252 -1.05 -11.93 -6.08
N ARG A 253 -1.08 -11.03 -7.07
CA ARG A 253 0.00 -10.05 -7.30
C ARG A 253 0.20 -9.12 -6.11
N CYS A 254 -0.87 -8.66 -5.48
CA CYS A 254 -0.80 -7.85 -4.25
C CYS A 254 -0.22 -8.66 -3.08
N GLY A 255 -0.66 -9.91 -2.90
CA GLY A 255 -0.12 -10.80 -1.88
C GLY A 255 1.36 -11.14 -2.08
N GLN A 256 1.80 -11.31 -3.32
CA GLN A 256 3.22 -11.55 -3.65
C GLN A 256 4.10 -10.35 -3.33
N ALA A 257 3.58 -9.12 -3.44
CA ALA A 257 4.36 -7.91 -3.13
C ALA A 257 4.72 -7.77 -1.65
N VAL A 258 3.95 -8.40 -0.75
CA VAL A 258 4.16 -8.33 0.70
C VAL A 258 4.73 -9.62 1.29
N ALA A 259 4.67 -10.73 0.54
CA ALA A 259 5.17 -12.03 0.96
C ALA A 259 6.69 -12.01 1.22
N ASN A 260 7.12 -12.76 2.24
CA ASN A 260 8.53 -13.06 2.45
C ASN A 260 8.99 -14.07 1.39
N GLU A 261 10.20 -13.91 0.85
CA GLU A 261 10.77 -14.81 -0.18
C GLU A 261 10.75 -16.30 0.25
N GLU A 262 10.89 -16.59 1.55
CA GLU A 262 10.79 -17.94 2.11
C GLU A 262 9.40 -18.60 1.89
N MET A 263 8.32 -17.82 1.92
CA MET A 263 6.96 -18.33 1.71
C MET A 263 6.66 -18.59 0.22
N ILE A 264 7.31 -17.86 -0.68
CA ILE A 264 7.19 -18.05 -2.13
C ILE A 264 7.85 -19.37 -2.54
N SER A 265 9.00 -19.71 -1.94
CA SER A 265 9.70 -20.98 -2.20
C SER A 265 8.90 -22.21 -1.73
N GLN A 266 8.08 -22.09 -0.68
CA GLN A 266 7.21 -23.18 -0.23
C GLN A 266 5.99 -23.40 -1.15
N LYS A 267 5.38 -22.33 -1.67
CA LYS A 267 4.25 -22.44 -2.62
C LYS A 267 4.67 -23.09 -3.94
N VAL A 268 5.87 -22.78 -4.45
CA VAL A 268 6.40 -23.41 -5.68
C VAL A 268 6.63 -24.91 -5.45
N THR A 269 7.21 -25.29 -4.31
CA THR A 269 7.47 -26.71 -3.98
C THR A 269 6.18 -27.53 -3.81
N HIS A 270 5.11 -26.96 -3.25
CA HIS A 270 3.83 -27.68 -3.12
C HIS A 270 3.05 -27.84 -4.44
N SER A 271 3.27 -26.96 -5.42
CA SER A 271 2.63 -27.08 -6.75
C SER A 271 3.29 -28.13 -7.66
N ILE A 272 4.55 -28.49 -7.40
CA ILE A 272 5.31 -29.47 -8.20
C ILE A 272 5.17 -30.91 -7.64
N GLY A 273 4.66 -31.07 -6.41
CA GLY A 273 4.59 -32.36 -5.71
C GLY A 273 3.37 -33.26 -5.98
N ARG A 274 2.50 -32.94 -6.95
CA ARG A 274 1.37 -33.82 -7.33
C ARG A 274 1.44 -34.25 -8.80
N SER A 275 2.46 -35.02 -9.13
CA SER A 275 2.35 -36.02 -10.19
C SER A 275 3.26 -37.21 -9.91
N ILE A 276 2.77 -38.38 -10.33
CA ILE A 276 3.41 -39.71 -10.38
C ILE A 276 3.01 -40.65 -9.23
N GLY A 277 2.12 -41.55 -9.59
CA GLY A 277 1.82 -42.81 -8.92
C GLY A 277 0.91 -43.61 -9.85
N VAL A 278 1.53 -44.34 -10.77
CA VAL A 278 0.92 -45.33 -11.69
C VAL A 278 0.27 -46.46 -10.90
#